data_AF-H9VFX3-F1
#
_entry.id   AF-H9VFX3-F1
#
_cell.length_a   1.000
_cell.length_b   1.000
_cell.length_c   1.000
_cell.angle_alpha   90.00
_cell.angle_beta   90.00
_cell.angle_gamma   90.00
#
_symmetry.space_group_name_H-M   'P 1'
#
loop_
_entity.id
_entity.type
_entity.pdbx_description
1 polymer ?
#
loop_
_entity_poly.entity_id
_entity_poly.type
_entity_poly.pdbx_seq_one_letter_code
_entity_poly.pdbx_strand_id
1 'polypeptide(L)' 'RKKEEEQKNDKWHRIERSRGKFLRRFRLPENAKGEEVKATMDSGVLTVTVPKQPQPKSEVRAIEISG' A
#
# COMPACT_ATOMS: atom_id res chain seq x y z
N ARG A 1 -8.96 -15.74 4.34
CA ARG A 1 -7.95 -16.15 3.34
C ARG A 1 -8.26 -17.57 2.93
N LYS A 2 -8.67 -17.82 1.68
CA LYS A 2 -8.89 -19.17 1.15
C LYS A 2 -7.55 -19.65 0.59
N LYS A 3 -7.03 -20.78 1.09
CA LYS A 3 -5.83 -21.42 0.55
C LYS A 3 -6.22 -21.94 -0.83
N GLU A 4 -5.49 -21.55 -1.89
CA GLU A 4 -5.66 -22.22 -3.18
C GLU A 4 -5.13 -23.65 -3.02
N GLU A 5 -6.02 -24.63 -3.11
CA GLU A 5 -5.64 -26.04 -3.13
C GLU A 5 -5.04 -26.34 -4.50
N GLU A 6 -3.71 -26.38 -4.59
CA GLU A 6 -3.03 -26.97 -5.74
C GLU A 6 -3.34 -28.48 -5.78
N GLN A 7 -3.81 -28.95 -6.94
CA GLN A 7 -4.05 -30.35 -7.21
C GLN A 7 -2.73 -31.12 -7.05
N LYS A 8 -2.71 -32.01 -6.05
CA LYS A 8 -1.52 -32.72 -5.59
C LYS A 8 -1.11 -33.83 -6.57
N ASN A 9 -0.06 -33.60 -7.34
CA ASN A 9 0.86 -34.67 -7.75
C ASN A 9 2.28 -34.50 -7.17
N ASP A 10 2.57 -33.40 -6.47
CA ASP A 10 3.86 -33.17 -5.83
C ASP A 10 3.83 -33.50 -4.34
N LYS A 11 4.75 -34.38 -3.90
CA LYS A 11 4.85 -34.85 -2.51
C LYS A 11 5.72 -33.89 -1.70
N TRP A 12 5.09 -33.06 -0.88
CA TRP A 12 5.76 -32.13 0.03
C TRP A 12 5.93 -32.73 1.44
N HIS A 13 7.13 -32.64 2.03
CA HIS A 13 7.36 -33.04 3.44
C HIS A 13 6.85 -31.99 4.43
N ARG A 14 6.93 -30.69 4.09
CA ARG A 14 6.45 -29.57 4.92
C ARG A 14 6.23 -28.31 4.08
N ILE A 15 5.17 -27.56 4.38
CA ILE A 15 4.83 -26.28 3.74
C ILE A 15 4.63 -25.23 4.84
N GLU A 16 5.47 -24.20 4.85
CA GLU A 16 5.42 -23.12 5.87
C GLU A 16 4.85 -21.81 5.32
N ARG A 17 5.14 -21.53 4.05
CA ARG A 17 4.69 -20.29 3.38
C ARG A 17 3.41 -20.57 2.61
N SER A 18 2.38 -19.77 2.88
CA SER A 18 1.14 -19.77 2.09
C SER A 18 1.21 -18.69 1.01
N ARG A 19 0.62 -18.98 -0.14
CA ARG A 19 0.36 -18.04 -1.23
C ARG A 19 -1.14 -18.00 -1.49
N GLY A 20 -1.61 -16.94 -2.14
CA GLY A 20 -3.01 -16.81 -2.51
C GLY A 20 -3.39 -15.39 -2.90
N LYS A 21 -4.63 -15.24 -3.36
CA LYS A 21 -5.18 -13.95 -3.80
C LYS A 21 -5.39 -12.99 -2.63
N PHE A 22 -5.04 -11.72 -2.83
CA PHE A 22 -5.28 -10.65 -1.87
C PHE A 22 -5.73 -9.37 -2.57
N LEU A 23 -6.52 -8.56 -1.86
CA LEU A 23 -6.98 -7.24 -2.31
C LEU A 23 -6.77 -6.24 -1.17
N ARG A 24 -6.16 -5.10 -1.49
CA ARG A 24 -6.04 -3.95 -0.59
C ARG A 24 -6.56 -2.72 -1.31
N ARG A 25 -7.31 -1.88 -0.60
CA ARG A 25 -7.88 -0.63 -1.12
C ARG A 25 -7.50 0.50 -0.16
N PHE A 26 -7.07 1.61 -0.72
CA PHE A 26 -6.70 2.83 0.01
C PHE A 26 -7.48 3.99 -0.56
N ARG A 27 -7.97 4.88 0.30
CA ARG A 27 -8.54 6.16 -0.13
C ARG A 27 -7.40 7.17 -0.27
N LEU A 28 -7.28 7.78 -1.44
CA LEU A 28 -6.30 8.82 -1.68
C LEU A 28 -6.83 10.17 -1.16
N PRO A 29 -5.95 11.08 -0.71
CA PRO A 29 -6.36 12.44 -0.39
C PRO A 29 -6.77 13.18 -1.68
N GLU A 30 -7.55 14.25 -1.54
CA GLU A 30 -8.06 15.03 -2.67
C GLU A 30 -6.95 15.63 -3.54
N ASN A 31 -5.82 16.00 -2.92
CA ASN A 31 -4.67 16.53 -3.64
C ASN A 31 -3.75 15.46 -4.24
N ALA A 32 -4.16 14.19 -4.29
CA ALA A 32 -3.39 13.17 -4.97
C ALA A 32 -3.52 13.30 -6.49
N LYS A 33 -2.42 13.18 -7.22
CA LYS A 33 -2.40 13.12 -8.68
C LYS A 33 -2.58 11.67 -9.14
N GLY A 34 -3.83 11.22 -9.22
CA GLY A 34 -4.16 9.83 -9.57
C GLY A 34 -3.66 9.38 -10.95
N GLU A 35 -3.48 10.30 -11.89
CA GLU A 35 -2.97 10.01 -13.23
C GLU A 35 -1.44 9.82 -13.26
N GLU A 36 -0.72 10.35 -12.25
CA GLU A 36 0.75 10.29 -12.17
C GLU A 36 1.25 9.15 -11.27
N VAL A 37 0.42 8.14 -11.02
CA VAL A 37 0.77 6.98 -10.19
C VAL A 37 1.87 6.16 -10.85
N LYS A 38 2.90 5.81 -10.07
CA LYS A 38 4.00 4.92 -10.50
C LYS A 38 4.06 3.71 -9.61
N ALA A 39 4.39 2.56 -10.17
CA ALA A 39 4.57 1.32 -9.42
C ALA A 39 5.85 0.61 -9.84
N THR A 40 6.58 0.05 -8.87
CA THR A 40 7.78 -0.75 -9.09
C THR A 40 7.75 -2.00 -8.21
N MET A 41 8.26 -3.12 -8.73
CA MET A 41 8.45 -4.35 -7.98
C MET A 41 9.95 -4.62 -7.90
N ASP A 42 10.49 -4.67 -6.70
CA ASP A 42 11.89 -5.01 -6.47
C ASP A 42 12.01 -5.89 -5.23
N SER A 43 12.87 -6.91 -5.29
CA SER A 43 13.18 -7.78 -4.14
C SER A 43 11.96 -8.37 -3.42
N GLY A 44 10.87 -8.63 -4.15
CA GLY A 44 9.61 -9.15 -3.62
C GLY A 44 8.68 -8.11 -2.97
N VAL A 45 8.97 -6.82 -3.12
CA VAL A 45 8.19 -5.70 -2.59
C VAL A 45 7.60 -4.86 -3.72
N LEU A 46 6.28 -4.70 -3.71
CA LEU A 46 5.56 -3.77 -4.57
C LEU A 46 5.53 -2.38 -3.92
N THR A 47 6.19 -1.41 -4.53
CA THR A 47 6.13 0.00 -4.14
C THR A 47 5.18 0.75 -5.08
N VAL A 48 4.20 1.45 -4.52
CA VAL A 48 3.25 2.29 -5.27
C VAL A 48 3.40 3.74 -4.81
N THR A 49 3.80 4.62 -5.72
CA THR A 49 4.04 6.04 -5.46
C THR A 49 2.94 6.88 -6.08
N VAL A 50 2.26 7.69 -5.27
CA VAL A 50 1.21 8.61 -5.68
C VAL A 50 1.65 10.04 -5.37
N PRO A 51 2.04 10.85 -6.38
CA PRO A 51 2.42 12.23 -6.16
C PRO A 51 1.26 13.06 -5.60
N LYS A 52 1.57 14.07 -4.79
CA LYS A 52 0.59 15.06 -4.31
C LYS A 52 0.78 16.38 -5.05
N GLN A 53 -0.32 17.07 -5.32
CA GLN A 53 -0.30 18.46 -5.76
C GLN A 53 0.27 19.34 -4.63
N PRO A 54 1.13 20.32 -4.97
CA PRO A 54 1.58 21.31 -4.01
C PRO A 54 0.38 22.02 -3.38
N GLN A 55 0.31 22.02 -2.06
CA GLN A 55 -0.64 22.84 -1.33
C GLN A 55 0.11 24.02 -0.69
N PRO A 56 -0.52 25.19 -0.59
CA PRO A 56 0.05 26.30 0.17
C PRO A 56 0.34 25.79 1.59
N LYS A 57 1.56 26.01 2.08
CA LYS A 57 1.90 25.67 3.46
C LYS A 57 0.98 26.49 4.36
N SER A 58 0.20 25.81 5.21
CA SER A 58 -0.57 26.49 6.24
C SER A 58 0.39 27.26 7.14
N GLU A 59 0.20 28.58 7.26
CA GLU A 59 0.91 29.36 8.26
C GLU A 59 0.46 28.87 9.65
N VAL A 60 1.40 28.29 10.40
CA VAL A 60 1.13 27.88 11.78
C VAL A 60 1.01 29.15 12.61
N ARG A 61 -0.18 29.43 13.12
CA ARG A 61 -0.38 30.51 14.09
C ARG A 61 -0.10 29.98 15.49
N ALA A 62 0.88 30.55 16.17
CA ALA A 62 1.07 30.33 17.59
C ALA A 62 -0.06 31.05 18.34
N ILE A 63 -0.80 30.31 19.17
CA ILE A 63 -1.83 30.86 20.05
C ILE A 63 -1.31 30.70 21.48
N GLU A 64 -1.09 31.81 22.18
CA GLU A 64 -0.77 31.80 23.60
C GLU A 64 -2.01 31.38 24.39
N ILE A 65 -1.84 30.42 25.31
CA ILE A 65 -2.88 29.98 26.24
C ILE A 65 -2.51 30.59 27.60
N SER A 66 -3.33 31.52 28.09
CA SER A 66 -3.18 32.06 29.44
C SER A 66 -3.84 31.14 30.48
N GLY A 67 -3.11 30.84 31.54
CA GLY A 67 -3.59 30.19 32.76
C GLY A 67 -3.37 31.08 33.97
#